data_AF-A0A428PHF8-F1
#
_entry.id   AF-A0A428PHF8-F1
#
_cell.length_a   1.000
_cell.length_b   1.000
_cell.length_c   1.000
_cell.angle_alpha   90.00
_cell.angle_beta   90.00
_cell.angle_gamma   90.00
#
_symmetry.space_group_name_H-M   'P 1'
#
loop_
_entity.id
_entity.type
_entity.pdbx_description
1 polymer ?
#
loop_
_entity_poly.entity_id
_entity_poly.type
_entity_poly.pdbx_seq_one_letter_code
_entity_poly.pdbx_strand_id
1 'polypeptide(L)'
;MTADPVNQAMAPMMIPLLALGRVAVPGRGSRIDVPARRDQRYTRNKLRMMSSSSSDFGTLEKSVLALSAKQIRDFFSKNTGATQEECNQLAQQIIGQPVHPTPVQGVTSYTITAANDAGDSVVQFRNGDNALDIALFACIERVYSSFMPHHQYYGTLGALHVYRIAYVGGKSVYFALKELQSNQCELLQRTVGDLARFFAEAWHNRSAWANRPASMPRTDSNVLHADYLSKLKQLSEGLPKRFSPTVDYLISELPRLFDGHWPLVPHHKDLIENNIHVDPATGSVTGICDWMDTTDGPFGTTIWSLDAILGTRSGSGRRQYYPNHDNLRDLFWAEFRSAIGPSTASEEFMAVVDVARQVGLFLDNGFVYTSETTWSPVAEGSYELNYLESMSLGLLSSSIRS
;
A
#
# COMPACT_ATOMS: atom_id res chain seq x y z
N MET A 1 84.74 -6.54 10.45
CA MET A 1 84.26 -6.00 9.15
C MET A 1 82.76 -6.23 9.15
N THR A 2 81.98 -5.35 9.78
CA THR A 2 81.43 -4.04 9.31
C THR A 2 79.93 -4.18 9.04
N ALA A 3 79.17 -3.32 9.73
CA ALA A 3 77.80 -2.85 9.52
C ALA A 3 76.60 -3.64 10.13
N ASP A 4 76.21 -3.11 11.29
CA ASP A 4 74.89 -3.01 11.96
C ASP A 4 73.79 -2.34 11.09
N PRO A 5 72.52 -2.13 11.54
CA PRO A 5 71.59 -2.97 12.33
C PRO A 5 70.10 -2.86 11.85
N VAL A 6 69.18 -3.40 12.68
CA VAL A 6 67.80 -2.96 13.01
C VAL A 6 66.69 -4.02 12.79
N ASN A 7 66.41 -4.75 13.89
CA ASN A 7 65.15 -4.75 14.65
C ASN A 7 63.83 -5.10 13.93
N GLN A 8 63.21 -6.24 14.25
CA GLN A 8 62.16 -6.31 15.29
C GLN A 8 61.51 -7.72 15.43
N ALA A 9 61.61 -8.23 16.66
CA ALA A 9 60.58 -8.88 17.48
C ALA A 9 59.76 -10.09 16.97
N MET A 10 60.18 -11.26 17.46
CA MET A 10 59.42 -12.37 18.09
C MET A 10 58.09 -12.87 17.50
N ALA A 11 58.16 -14.07 16.91
CA ALA A 11 57.11 -15.08 16.90
C ALA A 11 57.24 -15.99 18.17
N PRO A 12 56.19 -16.71 18.61
CA PRO A 12 55.93 -18.04 18.02
C PRO A 12 54.46 -18.51 17.90
N MET A 13 54.29 -19.39 16.89
CA MET A 13 53.38 -20.55 16.70
C MET A 13 52.24 -20.82 17.71
N MET A 14 50.96 -20.85 17.27
CA MET A 14 50.17 -21.98 16.66
C MET A 14 49.78 -23.09 17.69
N ILE A 15 48.52 -23.48 18.00
CA ILE A 15 47.22 -23.82 17.31
C ILE A 15 46.16 -24.11 18.45
N PRO A 16 44.80 -24.30 18.30
CA PRO A 16 43.78 -23.95 17.29
C PRO A 16 42.62 -23.07 17.87
N LEU A 17 41.91 -22.30 17.02
CA LEU A 17 40.65 -21.63 17.40
C LEU A 17 39.42 -22.46 16.99
N LEU A 18 38.73 -23.02 17.99
CA LEU A 18 37.31 -23.37 17.96
C LEU A 18 36.56 -22.35 18.84
N ALA A 19 35.30 -22.12 18.50
CA ALA A 19 34.32 -21.21 19.13
C ALA A 19 34.30 -19.75 18.61
N LEU A 20 33.66 -19.56 17.45
CA LEU A 20 32.94 -18.30 17.17
C LEU A 20 31.57 -18.38 17.86
N GLY A 21 31.45 -17.58 18.92
CA GLY A 21 30.23 -17.40 19.68
C GLY A 21 29.09 -16.85 18.81
N ARG A 22 27.93 -17.47 18.96
CA ARG A 22 26.63 -16.91 18.57
C ARG A 22 26.44 -15.58 19.29
N VAL A 23 26.42 -14.48 18.54
CA VAL A 23 25.77 -13.26 19.01
C VAL A 23 24.27 -13.51 18.89
N ALA A 24 23.61 -13.65 20.04
CA ALA A 24 22.18 -13.79 20.14
C ALA A 24 21.49 -12.53 19.59
N VAL A 25 20.66 -12.71 18.56
CA VAL A 25 19.65 -11.73 18.18
C VAL A 25 18.56 -11.77 19.25
N PRO A 26 18.25 -10.68 19.97
CA PRO A 26 17.15 -10.68 20.92
C PRO A 26 15.83 -10.91 20.19
N GLY A 27 15.08 -11.91 20.65
CA GLY A 27 13.75 -12.22 20.13
C GLY A 27 12.82 -11.01 20.25
N ARG A 28 12.22 -10.61 19.13
CA ARG A 28 11.08 -9.68 19.12
C ARG A 28 9.81 -10.45 19.44
N GLY A 29 9.40 -10.40 20.71
CA GLY A 29 8.00 -10.59 21.08
C GLY A 29 7.14 -9.49 20.47
N SER A 30 5.91 -9.86 20.08
CA SER A 30 4.75 -9.00 19.74
C SER A 30 5.09 -7.59 19.22
N ARG A 31 5.01 -7.41 17.89
CA ARG A 31 5.00 -6.07 17.27
C ARG A 31 3.83 -5.27 17.82
N ILE A 32 4.12 -4.35 18.74
CA ILE A 32 3.22 -3.25 19.10
C ILE A 32 3.14 -2.34 17.87
N ASP A 33 1.92 -2.10 17.38
CA ASP A 33 1.61 -1.17 16.29
C ASP A 33 2.08 0.26 16.66
N VAL A 34 2.99 0.84 15.85
CA VAL A 34 3.79 2.04 16.17
C VAL A 34 3.13 3.34 15.64
N PRO A 35 3.33 4.51 16.29
CA PRO A 35 2.87 5.86 15.88
C PRO A 35 3.08 6.29 14.41
N ALA A 36 4.01 5.68 13.65
CA ALA A 36 4.22 5.99 12.24
C ALA A 36 2.97 5.77 11.36
N ARG A 37 2.15 4.76 11.69
CA ARG A 37 0.87 4.47 11.00
C ARG A 37 -0.19 5.54 11.23
N ARG A 38 -0.13 6.26 12.35
CA ARG A 38 -1.05 7.36 12.69
C ARG A 38 -0.82 8.57 11.81
N ASP A 39 0.43 9.00 11.64
CA ASP A 39 0.74 10.15 10.77
C ASP A 39 0.38 9.83 9.31
N GLN A 40 0.58 8.59 8.85
CA GLN A 40 0.16 8.14 7.52
C GLN A 40 -1.37 8.13 7.35
N ARG A 41 -2.15 7.51 8.26
CA ARG A 41 -3.63 7.52 8.14
C ARG A 41 -4.26 8.89 8.40
N TYR A 42 -3.69 9.71 9.28
CA TYR A 42 -4.12 11.10 9.49
C TYR A 42 -3.86 11.95 8.24
N THR A 43 -2.71 11.78 7.60
CA THR A 43 -2.39 12.43 6.32
C THR A 43 -3.25 11.89 5.18
N ARG A 44 -3.56 10.58 5.17
CA ARG A 44 -4.53 9.93 4.27
C ARG A 44 -5.93 10.55 4.41
N ASN A 45 -6.40 10.74 5.65
CA ASN A 45 -7.68 11.42 5.91
C ASN A 45 -7.63 12.90 5.49
N LYS A 46 -6.48 13.56 5.66
CA LYS A 46 -6.28 14.96 5.24
C LYS A 46 -6.26 15.11 3.71
N LEU A 47 -5.59 14.22 2.97
CA LEU A 47 -5.63 14.15 1.51
C LEU A 47 -7.04 13.86 1.00
N ARG A 48 -7.74 12.90 1.62
CA ARG A 48 -9.16 12.59 1.35
C ARG A 48 -10.09 13.77 1.63
N MET A 49 -9.80 14.59 2.63
CA MET A 49 -10.53 15.84 2.91
C MET A 49 -10.20 16.95 1.91
N MET A 50 -8.95 17.07 1.45
CA MET A 50 -8.53 18.08 0.48
C MET A 50 -9.10 17.82 -0.93
N SER A 51 -9.25 16.56 -1.34
CA SER A 51 -9.93 16.18 -2.60
C SER A 51 -11.44 16.46 -2.60
N SER A 52 -12.00 16.73 -1.42
CA SER A 52 -13.45 16.86 -1.23
C SER A 52 -13.97 18.28 -1.23
N SER A 53 -13.06 19.27 -1.08
CA SER A 53 -13.38 20.69 -1.01
C SER A 53 -13.04 21.47 -2.28
N SER A 54 -12.33 20.87 -3.24
CA SER A 54 -11.92 21.54 -4.49
C SER A 54 -12.61 20.89 -5.69
N SER A 55 -13.60 21.58 -6.25
CA SER A 55 -14.14 21.28 -7.59
C SER A 55 -13.22 21.80 -8.71
N ASP A 56 -12.15 22.51 -8.34
CA ASP A 56 -11.13 23.03 -9.23
C ASP A 56 -9.82 22.24 -9.06
N PHE A 57 -9.45 21.48 -10.10
CA PHE A 57 -8.21 20.69 -10.16
C PHE A 57 -6.95 21.54 -9.89
N GLY A 58 -6.94 22.81 -10.27
CA GLY A 58 -5.79 23.70 -10.01
C GLY A 58 -5.61 24.02 -8.53
N THR A 59 -6.69 24.00 -7.74
CA THR A 59 -6.64 24.16 -6.29
C THR A 59 -6.19 22.87 -5.58
N LEU A 60 -6.50 21.72 -6.18
CA LEU A 60 -6.12 20.41 -5.66
C LEU A 60 -4.62 20.15 -5.80
N GLU A 61 -4.06 20.44 -6.97
CA GLU A 61 -2.63 20.26 -7.24
C GLU A 61 -1.78 21.13 -6.31
N LYS A 62 -2.15 22.40 -6.14
CA LYS A 62 -1.52 23.31 -5.16
C LYS A 62 -1.58 22.76 -3.73
N SER A 63 -2.71 22.16 -3.36
CA SER A 63 -2.91 21.55 -2.04
C SER A 63 -1.98 20.36 -1.81
N VAL A 64 -1.80 19.50 -2.80
CA VAL A 64 -0.87 18.36 -2.72
C VAL A 64 0.58 18.85 -2.67
N LEU A 65 0.97 19.80 -3.52
CA LEU A 65 2.32 20.36 -3.49
C LEU A 65 2.64 21.03 -2.14
N ALA A 66 1.67 21.74 -1.55
CA ALA A 66 1.81 22.32 -0.22
C ALA A 66 1.95 21.26 0.88
N LEU A 67 1.22 20.15 0.77
CA LEU A 67 1.34 19.02 1.68
C LEU A 67 2.70 18.33 1.54
N SER A 68 3.16 18.05 0.32
CA SER A 68 4.48 17.48 0.04
C SER A 68 5.58 18.36 0.62
N ALA A 69 5.51 19.68 0.44
CA ALA A 69 6.46 20.61 1.05
C ALA A 69 6.45 20.55 2.58
N LYS A 70 5.27 20.37 3.20
CA LYS A 70 5.18 20.16 4.66
C LYS A 70 5.81 18.83 5.08
N GLN A 71 5.52 17.74 4.37
CA GLN A 71 6.06 16.41 4.68
C GLN A 71 7.59 16.38 4.58
N ILE A 72 8.17 17.06 3.59
CA ILE A 72 9.62 17.23 3.47
C ILE A 72 10.18 17.94 4.71
N ARG A 73 9.58 19.07 5.12
CA ARG A 73 10.01 19.80 6.34
C ARG A 73 9.89 18.94 7.60
N ASP A 74 8.79 18.21 7.75
CA ASP A 74 8.57 17.33 8.89
C ASP A 74 9.55 16.15 8.91
N PHE A 75 9.91 15.61 7.73
CA PHE A 75 10.88 14.55 7.61
C PHE A 75 12.26 15.01 8.10
N PHE A 76 12.74 16.16 7.65
CA PHE A 76 14.05 16.68 8.06
C PHE A 76 14.07 17.25 9.48
N SER A 77 12.93 17.69 10.03
CA SER A 77 12.88 18.06 11.46
C SER A 77 12.99 16.86 12.39
N LYS A 78 12.53 15.68 11.96
CA LYS A 78 12.66 14.41 12.69
C LYS A 78 13.99 13.70 12.44
N ASN A 79 14.68 14.00 11.34
CA ASN A 79 15.90 13.32 10.91
C ASN A 79 17.08 14.28 10.74
N THR A 80 17.51 14.91 11.84
CA THR A 80 18.53 15.99 11.85
C THR A 80 19.94 15.54 11.47
N GLY A 81 20.19 14.23 11.34
CA GLY A 81 21.48 13.67 10.95
C GLY A 81 21.80 13.71 9.46
N ALA A 82 20.89 14.23 8.62
CA ALA A 82 21.10 14.49 7.21
C ALA A 82 20.28 15.71 6.76
N THR A 83 20.80 16.49 5.83
CA THR A 83 20.13 17.62 5.21
C THR A 83 19.42 17.22 3.92
N GLN A 84 18.49 18.08 3.46
CA GLN A 84 17.82 17.88 2.18
C GLN A 84 18.82 17.95 1.02
N GLU A 85 19.79 18.85 1.11
CA GLU A 85 20.84 19.06 0.13
C GLU A 85 21.74 17.83 -0.01
N GLU A 86 22.16 17.21 1.10
CA GLU A 86 22.96 15.97 1.07
C GLU A 86 22.17 14.81 0.44
N CYS A 87 20.87 14.69 0.77
CA CYS A 87 20.01 13.68 0.14
C CYS A 87 19.88 13.90 -1.37
N ASN A 88 19.69 15.15 -1.80
CA ASN A 88 19.62 15.52 -3.22
C ASN A 88 20.92 15.22 -3.95
N GLN A 89 22.07 15.55 -3.36
CA GLN A 89 23.38 15.26 -3.95
C GLN A 89 23.61 13.76 -4.12
N LEU A 90 23.30 12.96 -3.09
CA LEU A 90 23.43 11.51 -3.19
C LEU A 90 22.46 10.92 -4.22
N ALA A 91 21.21 11.38 -4.25
CA ALA A 91 20.25 10.92 -5.26
C ALA A 91 20.69 11.27 -6.68
N GLN A 92 21.24 12.47 -6.90
CA GLN A 92 21.82 12.87 -8.17
C GLN A 92 23.00 11.99 -8.58
N GLN A 93 23.85 11.56 -7.64
CA GLN A 93 24.92 10.62 -7.93
C GLN A 93 24.39 9.24 -8.32
N ILE A 94 23.35 8.74 -7.64
CA ILE A 94 22.73 7.44 -7.92
C ILE A 94 22.01 7.43 -9.27
N ILE A 95 21.25 8.50 -9.57
CA ILE A 95 20.44 8.61 -10.80
C ILE A 95 21.31 9.04 -12.00
N GLY A 96 22.39 9.78 -11.76
CA GLY A 96 23.28 10.29 -12.81
C GLY A 96 22.72 11.48 -13.60
N GLN A 97 21.62 12.08 -13.15
CA GLN A 97 20.96 13.23 -13.79
C GLN A 97 20.55 14.25 -12.73
N PRO A 98 20.28 15.53 -13.09
CA PRO A 98 19.67 16.49 -12.17
C PRO A 98 18.39 15.91 -11.56
N VAL A 99 18.12 16.23 -10.30
CA VAL A 99 17.03 15.62 -9.54
C VAL A 99 16.10 16.64 -8.91
N HIS A 100 14.89 16.21 -8.56
CA HIS A 100 13.95 16.97 -7.75
C HIS A 100 13.10 16.04 -6.87
N PRO A 101 12.53 16.54 -5.75
CA PRO A 101 11.56 15.76 -4.97
C PRO A 101 10.35 15.38 -5.81
N THR A 102 9.85 14.15 -5.66
CA THR A 102 8.60 13.74 -6.34
C THR A 102 7.42 14.64 -5.93
N PRO A 103 6.44 14.90 -6.81
CA PRO A 103 5.29 15.77 -6.52
C PRO A 103 4.44 15.31 -5.33
N VAL A 104 4.35 14.00 -5.11
CA VAL A 104 3.74 13.37 -3.92
C VAL A 104 4.85 12.84 -3.03
N GLN A 105 4.83 13.22 -1.75
CA GLN A 105 5.75 12.70 -0.74
C GLN A 105 5.03 11.80 0.26
N GLY A 106 5.78 10.84 0.79
CA GLY A 106 5.36 10.01 1.92
C GLY A 106 5.62 10.72 3.25
N VAL A 107 4.85 10.36 4.28
CA VAL A 107 5.06 10.88 5.65
C VAL A 107 6.37 10.37 6.27
N THR A 108 6.75 9.14 5.92
CA THR A 108 7.85 8.38 6.56
C THR A 108 9.07 8.25 5.66
N SER A 109 9.10 8.98 4.54
CA SER A 109 10.16 8.88 3.55
C SER A 109 10.31 10.15 2.76
N TYR A 110 11.54 10.45 2.35
CA TYR A 110 11.83 11.47 1.36
C TYR A 110 12.16 10.81 0.02
N THR A 111 11.42 11.12 -1.05
CA THR A 111 11.55 10.47 -2.36
C THR A 111 11.93 11.47 -3.45
N ILE A 112 12.90 11.11 -4.27
CA ILE A 112 13.52 11.96 -5.29
C ILE A 112 13.51 11.24 -6.63
N THR A 113 13.24 11.97 -7.70
CA THR A 113 13.27 11.48 -9.09
C THR A 113 14.14 12.39 -9.98
N ALA A 114 14.42 11.95 -11.21
CA ALA A 114 15.10 12.76 -12.21
C ALA A 114 14.27 14.01 -12.57
N ALA A 115 14.93 15.14 -12.79
CA ALA A 115 14.31 16.45 -13.07
C ALA A 115 13.44 16.48 -14.34
N ASN A 116 13.70 15.58 -15.28
CA ASN A 116 12.99 15.45 -16.54
C ASN A 116 11.90 14.36 -16.51
N ASP A 117 11.69 13.70 -15.37
CA ASP A 117 10.83 12.51 -15.25
C ASP A 117 11.14 11.41 -16.29
N ALA A 118 12.37 11.41 -16.83
CA ALA A 118 12.86 10.44 -17.82
C ALA A 118 13.93 9.52 -17.23
N GLY A 119 14.04 9.48 -15.89
CA GLY A 119 14.92 8.57 -15.18
C GLY A 119 14.37 7.14 -15.16
N ASP A 120 15.25 6.17 -14.95
CA ASP A 120 14.89 4.74 -14.81
C ASP A 120 14.54 4.36 -13.36
N SER A 121 14.78 5.27 -12.41
CA SER A 121 14.66 5.00 -10.98
C SER A 121 14.38 6.26 -10.16
N VAL A 122 13.80 6.03 -8.99
CA VAL A 122 13.69 7.00 -7.90
C VAL A 122 14.59 6.59 -6.75
N VAL A 123 15.02 7.56 -5.96
CA VAL A 123 15.79 7.35 -4.74
C VAL A 123 14.93 7.71 -3.55
N GLN A 124 14.81 6.79 -2.59
CA GLN A 124 14.02 6.99 -1.39
C GLN A 124 14.89 6.88 -0.14
N PHE A 125 14.72 7.84 0.76
CA PHE A 125 15.38 7.93 2.05
C PHE A 125 14.38 7.64 3.17
N ARG A 126 14.75 6.78 4.12
CA ARG A 126 13.90 6.40 5.26
C ARG A 126 14.74 6.30 6.51
N ASN A 127 14.18 6.63 7.66
CA ASN A 127 14.85 6.39 8.94
C ASN A 127 14.79 4.90 9.32
N GLY A 128 15.57 4.49 10.34
CA GLY A 128 15.65 3.10 10.78
C GLY A 128 14.31 2.48 11.17
N ASP A 129 13.44 3.23 11.86
CA ASP A 129 12.12 2.77 12.28
C ASP A 129 11.20 2.45 11.10
N ASN A 130 11.46 3.06 9.94
CA ASN A 130 10.69 2.88 8.71
C ASN A 130 11.52 2.22 7.60
N ALA A 131 12.60 1.50 7.92
CA ALA A 131 13.39 0.79 6.92
C ALA A 131 12.53 -0.27 6.17
N LEU A 132 12.78 -0.44 4.87
CA LEU A 132 12.11 -1.45 4.06
C LEU A 132 12.79 -2.81 4.25
N ASP A 133 11.99 -3.85 4.42
CA ASP A 133 12.48 -5.23 4.37
C ASP A 133 12.58 -5.66 2.90
N ILE A 134 13.77 -5.53 2.32
CA ILE A 134 14.01 -5.86 0.89
C ILE A 134 13.72 -7.32 0.58
N ALA A 135 13.95 -8.23 1.52
CA ALA A 135 13.66 -9.63 1.30
C ALA A 135 12.13 -9.86 1.22
N LEU A 136 11.36 -9.18 2.07
CA LEU A 136 9.90 -9.16 1.98
C LEU A 136 9.43 -8.55 0.66
N PHE A 137 9.98 -7.40 0.27
CA PHE A 137 9.61 -6.72 -0.98
C PHE A 137 9.89 -7.58 -2.21
N ALA A 138 11.00 -8.31 -2.24
CA ALA A 138 11.29 -9.27 -3.31
C ALA A 138 10.27 -10.44 -3.35
N CYS A 139 9.58 -10.74 -2.26
CA CYS A 139 8.48 -11.71 -2.26
C CYS A 139 7.17 -11.09 -2.76
N ILE A 140 6.89 -9.82 -2.43
CA ILE A 140 5.73 -9.09 -2.95
C ILE A 140 5.87 -8.90 -4.48
N GLU A 141 7.07 -8.58 -4.96
CA GLU A 141 7.37 -8.41 -6.39
C GLU A 141 7.11 -9.69 -7.19
N ARG A 142 7.38 -10.88 -6.61
CA ARG A 142 7.02 -12.16 -7.24
C ARG A 142 5.52 -12.39 -7.34
N VAL A 143 4.73 -11.73 -6.49
CA VAL A 143 3.27 -11.82 -6.53
C VAL A 143 2.70 -10.84 -7.54
N TYR A 144 3.21 -9.61 -7.56
CA TYR A 144 2.70 -8.50 -8.37
C TYR A 144 3.71 -8.04 -9.43
N SER A 145 4.29 -8.98 -10.17
CA SER A 145 5.46 -8.72 -11.02
C SER A 145 5.22 -7.67 -12.10
N SER A 146 3.98 -7.51 -12.56
CA SER A 146 3.66 -6.52 -13.60
C SER A 146 3.38 -5.13 -13.05
N PHE A 147 3.17 -4.99 -11.73
CA PHE A 147 2.66 -3.75 -11.14
C PHE A 147 3.53 -3.20 -10.01
N MET A 148 4.33 -4.04 -9.34
CA MET A 148 5.20 -3.59 -8.26
C MET A 148 6.58 -3.19 -8.82
N PRO A 149 7.10 -1.99 -8.51
CA PRO A 149 8.46 -1.64 -8.91
C PRO A 149 9.51 -2.45 -8.14
N HIS A 150 10.63 -2.72 -8.80
CA HIS A 150 11.78 -3.36 -8.16
C HIS A 150 12.40 -2.44 -7.11
N HIS A 151 12.70 -2.98 -5.92
CA HIS A 151 13.32 -2.24 -4.83
C HIS A 151 14.72 -2.78 -4.50
N GLN A 152 15.70 -1.90 -4.47
CA GLN A 152 17.09 -2.23 -4.16
C GLN A 152 17.58 -1.40 -2.98
N TYR A 153 18.19 -2.05 -1.99
CA TYR A 153 18.93 -1.35 -0.93
C TYR A 153 20.25 -0.82 -1.50
N TYR A 154 20.49 0.48 -1.32
CA TYR A 154 21.70 1.14 -1.80
C TYR A 154 22.73 1.32 -0.69
N GLY A 155 22.30 1.67 0.52
CA GLY A 155 23.21 1.93 1.65
C GLY A 155 22.61 2.90 2.65
N THR A 156 23.46 3.71 3.28
CA THR A 156 23.06 4.70 4.28
C THR A 156 23.66 6.08 4.02
N LEU A 157 22.92 7.13 4.36
CA LEU A 157 23.39 8.50 4.49
C LEU A 157 23.12 8.95 5.93
N GLY A 158 24.17 9.00 6.75
CA GLY A 158 24.01 9.17 8.20
C GLY A 158 23.14 8.04 8.78
N ALA A 159 22.04 8.39 9.45
CA ALA A 159 21.07 7.45 10.01
C ALA A 159 19.95 7.05 9.03
N LEU A 160 19.94 7.59 7.81
CA LEU A 160 18.94 7.29 6.80
C LEU A 160 19.36 6.09 5.95
N HIS A 161 18.46 5.13 5.80
CA HIS A 161 18.56 4.09 4.80
C HIS A 161 18.18 4.64 3.43
N VAL A 162 18.95 4.25 2.41
CA VAL A 162 18.81 4.71 1.03
C VAL A 162 18.42 3.54 0.15
N TYR A 163 17.39 3.73 -0.66
CA TYR A 163 16.85 2.74 -1.58
C TYR A 163 16.82 3.30 -2.99
N ARG A 164 17.22 2.50 -3.97
CA ARG A 164 16.97 2.74 -5.39
C ARG A 164 15.77 1.90 -5.79
N ILE A 165 14.75 2.54 -6.37
CA ILE A 165 13.49 1.88 -6.73
C ILE A 165 13.26 2.14 -8.22
N ALA A 166 12.89 1.10 -8.98
CA ALA A 166 12.56 1.26 -10.39
C ALA A 166 11.46 2.31 -10.57
N TYR A 167 11.64 3.22 -11.53
CA TYR A 167 10.66 4.26 -11.77
C TYR A 167 9.44 3.65 -12.47
N VAL A 168 8.28 3.76 -11.83
CA VAL A 168 7.00 3.26 -12.37
C VAL A 168 6.47 4.13 -13.52
N GLY A 169 7.03 5.32 -13.76
CA GLY A 169 6.49 6.24 -14.75
C GLY A 169 5.08 6.76 -14.42
N GLY A 170 4.52 7.50 -15.38
CA GLY A 170 3.14 7.97 -15.32
C GLY A 170 2.85 9.00 -14.22
N LYS A 171 1.56 9.31 -14.06
CA LYS A 171 1.02 10.14 -12.98
C LYS A 171 0.19 9.27 -12.06
N SER A 172 0.10 9.60 -10.77
CA SER A 172 -0.89 8.95 -9.92
C SER A 172 -2.30 9.19 -10.47
N VAL A 173 -3.22 8.23 -10.30
CA VAL A 173 -4.63 8.34 -10.74
C VAL A 173 -5.22 9.66 -10.27
N TYR A 174 -4.90 10.06 -9.04
CA TYR A 174 -5.26 11.34 -8.46
C TYR A 174 -4.94 12.55 -9.34
N PHE A 175 -3.75 12.60 -9.95
CA PHE A 175 -3.33 13.68 -10.86
C PHE A 175 -3.77 13.49 -12.31
N ALA A 176 -4.13 12.27 -12.70
CA ALA A 176 -4.61 11.95 -14.04
C ALA A 176 -6.15 11.97 -14.16
N LEU A 177 -6.88 12.27 -13.08
CA LEU A 177 -8.34 12.17 -13.04
C LEU A 177 -9.04 12.90 -14.21
N LYS A 178 -8.56 14.09 -14.57
CA LYS A 178 -9.15 14.87 -15.67
C LYS A 178 -8.99 14.16 -17.01
N GLU A 179 -7.80 13.66 -17.30
CA GLU A 179 -7.51 12.87 -18.50
C GLU A 179 -8.33 11.58 -18.49
N LEU A 180 -8.34 10.84 -17.37
CA LEU A 180 -9.04 9.56 -17.23
C LEU A 180 -10.57 9.68 -17.41
N GLN A 181 -11.17 10.80 -16.99
CA GLN A 181 -12.60 11.06 -17.13
C GLN A 181 -13.02 11.60 -18.50
N SER A 182 -12.06 12.04 -19.32
CA SER A 182 -12.34 12.57 -20.65
C SER A 182 -12.88 11.47 -21.58
N ASN A 183 -13.49 11.87 -22.70
CA ASN A 183 -13.93 10.94 -23.76
C ASN A 183 -14.74 9.74 -23.25
N GLN A 184 -15.78 9.98 -22.44
CA GLN A 184 -16.62 8.92 -21.85
C GLN A 184 -15.83 7.93 -20.97
N CYS A 185 -14.77 8.42 -20.32
CA CYS A 185 -13.85 7.67 -19.47
C CYS A 185 -13.17 6.47 -20.16
N GLU A 186 -12.89 6.55 -21.46
CA GLU A 186 -12.21 5.48 -22.21
C GLU A 186 -10.86 5.09 -21.58
N LEU A 187 -10.09 6.08 -21.11
CA LEU A 187 -8.82 5.81 -20.44
C LEU A 187 -9.00 5.14 -19.08
N LEU A 188 -10.03 5.54 -18.32
CA LEU A 188 -10.36 4.89 -17.05
C LEU A 188 -10.82 3.44 -17.24
N GLN A 189 -11.48 3.10 -18.36
CA GLN A 189 -11.83 1.71 -18.67
C GLN A 189 -10.57 0.83 -18.75
N ARG A 190 -9.51 1.33 -19.38
CA ARG A 190 -8.22 0.63 -19.46
C ARG A 190 -7.56 0.51 -18.08
N THR A 191 -7.56 1.59 -17.28
CA THR A 191 -7.08 1.56 -15.89
C THR A 191 -7.82 0.48 -15.07
N VAL A 192 -9.13 0.39 -15.22
CA VAL A 192 -9.97 -0.58 -14.52
C VAL A 192 -9.66 -2.02 -14.94
N GLY A 193 -9.48 -2.27 -16.25
CA GLY A 193 -9.04 -3.58 -16.74
C GLY A 193 -7.66 -3.97 -16.22
N ASP A 194 -6.74 -3.02 -16.12
CA ASP A 194 -5.41 -3.25 -15.56
C ASP A 194 -5.46 -3.57 -14.06
N LEU A 195 -6.33 -2.90 -13.30
CA LEU A 195 -6.55 -3.24 -11.89
C LEU A 195 -7.16 -4.64 -11.74
N ALA A 196 -8.05 -5.07 -12.63
CA ALA A 196 -8.57 -6.42 -12.63
C ALA A 196 -7.43 -7.46 -12.79
N ARG A 197 -6.49 -7.20 -13.70
CA ARG A 197 -5.28 -8.02 -13.88
C ARG A 197 -4.37 -8.00 -12.65
N PHE A 198 -4.17 -6.82 -12.05
CA PHE A 198 -3.40 -6.67 -10.82
C PHE A 198 -3.94 -7.56 -9.69
N PHE A 199 -5.26 -7.52 -9.45
CA PHE A 199 -5.84 -8.39 -8.42
C PHE A 199 -5.73 -9.87 -8.80
N ALA A 200 -5.89 -10.23 -10.08
CA ALA A 200 -5.71 -11.61 -10.52
C ALA A 200 -4.27 -12.12 -10.33
N GLU A 201 -3.23 -11.29 -10.41
CA GLU A 201 -1.85 -11.71 -10.14
C GLU A 201 -1.68 -12.25 -8.70
N ALA A 202 -2.36 -11.65 -7.72
CA ALA A 202 -2.33 -12.15 -6.35
C ALA A 202 -2.85 -13.59 -6.24
N TRP A 203 -3.88 -13.92 -7.02
CA TRP A 203 -4.42 -15.27 -7.09
C TRP A 203 -3.42 -16.21 -7.76
N HIS A 204 -2.96 -15.88 -8.97
CA HIS A 204 -2.09 -16.77 -9.75
C HIS A 204 -0.76 -17.04 -9.06
N ASN A 205 -0.19 -16.01 -8.43
CA ASN A 205 1.11 -16.07 -7.78
C ASN A 205 1.03 -16.34 -6.27
N ARG A 206 -0.15 -16.71 -5.74
CA ARG A 206 -0.37 -17.01 -4.31
C ARG A 206 0.63 -18.02 -3.73
N SER A 207 1.05 -19.00 -4.53
CA SER A 207 2.03 -20.01 -4.10
C SER A 207 3.42 -19.41 -3.88
N ALA A 208 3.82 -18.39 -4.64
CA ALA A 208 5.08 -17.68 -4.43
C ALA A 208 5.10 -16.97 -3.07
N TRP A 209 3.94 -16.42 -2.65
CA TRP A 209 3.78 -15.82 -1.33
C TRP A 209 3.78 -16.87 -0.21
N ALA A 210 3.04 -17.97 -0.39
CA ALA A 210 2.93 -19.05 0.57
C ALA A 210 4.28 -19.78 0.79
N ASN A 211 5.15 -19.79 -0.23
CA ASN A 211 6.46 -20.44 -0.21
C ASN A 211 7.61 -19.48 0.11
N ARG A 212 7.34 -18.27 0.62
CA ARG A 212 8.39 -17.32 1.04
C ARG A 212 9.30 -17.93 2.14
N PRO A 213 10.56 -17.49 2.28
CA PRO A 213 11.49 -18.05 3.27
C PRO A 213 10.90 -18.18 4.68
N ALA A 214 11.19 -19.29 5.37
CA ALA A 214 10.65 -19.57 6.71
C ALA A 214 11.08 -18.53 7.77
N SER A 215 12.17 -17.81 7.52
CA SER A 215 12.63 -16.70 8.35
C SER A 215 11.76 -15.45 8.24
N MET A 216 10.89 -15.34 7.22
CA MET A 216 10.00 -14.20 7.06
C MET A 216 8.77 -14.32 7.97
N PRO A 217 8.28 -13.19 8.50
CA PRO A 217 7.03 -13.19 9.25
C PRO A 217 5.87 -13.78 8.44
N ARG A 218 5.11 -14.64 9.10
CA ARG A 218 3.84 -15.18 8.61
C ARG A 218 2.81 -14.97 9.69
N THR A 219 1.68 -14.39 9.32
CA THR A 219 0.55 -14.32 10.24
C THR A 219 -0.08 -15.71 10.31
N ASP A 220 -0.29 -16.20 11.54
CA ASP A 220 -1.05 -17.43 11.76
C ASP A 220 -2.51 -17.21 11.31
N SER A 221 -3.04 -18.14 10.51
CA SER A 221 -4.38 -18.02 9.92
C SER A 221 -5.47 -17.93 11.00
N ASN A 222 -5.34 -18.68 12.10
CA ASN A 222 -6.30 -18.64 13.21
C ASN A 222 -6.23 -17.33 13.98
N VAL A 223 -5.02 -16.79 14.17
CA VAL A 223 -4.83 -15.47 14.79
C VAL A 223 -5.47 -14.38 13.92
N LEU A 224 -5.26 -14.43 12.60
CA LEU A 224 -5.85 -13.47 11.67
C LEU A 224 -7.38 -13.58 11.60
N HIS A 225 -7.91 -14.81 11.56
CA HIS A 225 -9.34 -15.07 11.64
C HIS A 225 -9.95 -14.49 12.93
N ALA A 226 -9.32 -14.74 14.08
CA ALA A 226 -9.78 -14.22 15.37
C ALA A 226 -9.75 -12.68 15.43
N ASP A 227 -8.72 -12.05 14.86
CA ASP A 227 -8.64 -10.59 14.73
C ASP A 227 -9.78 -10.03 13.86
N TYR A 228 -10.01 -10.62 12.68
CA TYR A 228 -11.07 -10.18 11.77
C TYR A 228 -12.45 -10.37 12.40
N LEU A 229 -12.70 -11.51 13.04
CA LEU A 229 -13.95 -11.80 13.74
C LEU A 229 -14.20 -10.81 14.88
N SER A 230 -13.18 -10.54 15.70
CA SER A 230 -13.24 -9.55 16.78
C SER A 230 -13.62 -8.17 16.24
N LYS A 231 -12.97 -7.72 15.16
CA LYS A 231 -13.26 -6.43 14.52
C LYS A 231 -14.67 -6.37 13.95
N LEU A 232 -15.12 -7.39 13.22
CA LEU A 232 -16.49 -7.42 12.70
C LEU A 232 -17.54 -7.40 13.82
N LYS A 233 -17.31 -8.10 14.94
CA LYS A 233 -18.18 -8.03 16.13
C LYS A 233 -18.23 -6.62 16.73
N GLN A 234 -17.08 -5.95 16.87
CA GLN A 234 -17.04 -4.56 17.31
C GLN A 234 -17.82 -3.62 16.37
N LEU A 235 -17.71 -3.84 15.05
CA LEU A 235 -18.51 -3.09 14.07
C LEU A 235 -20.01 -3.40 14.20
N SER A 236 -20.38 -4.66 14.43
CA SER A 236 -21.78 -5.05 14.63
C SER A 236 -22.41 -4.35 15.83
N GLU A 237 -21.64 -4.13 16.89
CA GLU A 237 -22.09 -3.46 18.11
C GLU A 237 -22.09 -1.93 17.98
N GLY A 238 -21.10 -1.36 17.28
CA GLY A 238 -20.88 0.09 17.24
C GLY A 238 -21.42 0.82 16.00
N LEU A 239 -21.67 0.13 14.89
CA LEU A 239 -22.25 0.74 13.71
C LEU A 239 -23.77 0.94 13.86
N PRO A 240 -24.37 1.89 13.13
CA PRO A 240 -25.81 2.04 13.12
C PRO A 240 -26.55 0.78 12.66
N LYS A 241 -27.73 0.52 13.23
CA LYS A 241 -28.53 -0.71 12.99
C LYS A 241 -28.77 -1.08 11.52
N ARG A 242 -28.74 -0.10 10.61
CA ARG A 242 -28.88 -0.32 9.17
C ARG A 242 -27.75 -1.17 8.55
N PHE A 243 -26.60 -1.25 9.21
CA PHE A 243 -25.47 -2.10 8.79
C PHE A 243 -25.54 -3.52 9.35
N SER A 244 -26.35 -3.78 10.38
CA SER A 244 -26.38 -5.07 11.07
C SER A 244 -26.61 -6.26 10.12
N PRO A 245 -27.58 -6.24 9.18
CA PRO A 245 -27.78 -7.38 8.28
C PRO A 245 -26.53 -7.75 7.46
N THR A 246 -25.80 -6.74 6.97
CA THR A 246 -24.56 -6.96 6.22
C THR A 246 -23.46 -7.46 7.13
N VAL A 247 -23.23 -6.84 8.29
CA VAL A 247 -22.13 -7.24 9.18
C VAL A 247 -22.37 -8.63 9.75
N ASP A 248 -23.61 -8.98 10.12
CA ASP A 248 -23.98 -10.31 10.61
C ASP A 248 -23.72 -11.39 9.54
N TYR A 249 -24.08 -11.10 8.28
CA TYR A 249 -23.77 -11.96 7.14
C TYR A 249 -22.25 -12.14 6.96
N LEU A 250 -21.48 -11.05 7.03
CA LEU A 250 -20.02 -11.14 6.90
C LEU A 250 -19.39 -11.94 8.05
N ILE A 251 -19.94 -11.84 9.26
CA ILE A 251 -19.51 -12.66 10.41
C ILE A 251 -19.79 -14.14 10.15
N SER A 252 -20.96 -14.49 9.60
CA SER A 252 -21.30 -15.89 9.30
C SER A 252 -20.46 -16.49 8.18
N GLU A 253 -20.11 -15.67 7.18
CA GLU A 253 -19.32 -16.12 6.02
C GLU A 253 -17.81 -16.05 6.22
N LEU A 254 -17.33 -15.31 7.24
CA LEU A 254 -15.90 -15.13 7.52
C LEU A 254 -15.10 -16.44 7.53
N PRO A 255 -15.59 -17.57 8.11
CA PRO A 255 -14.84 -18.83 8.13
C PRO A 255 -14.42 -19.33 6.74
N ARG A 256 -15.18 -19.03 5.68
CA ARG A 256 -14.85 -19.42 4.29
C ARG A 256 -13.54 -18.79 3.80
N LEU A 257 -13.15 -17.64 4.35
CA LEU A 257 -11.89 -16.97 4.01
C LEU A 257 -10.66 -17.58 4.71
N PHE A 258 -10.87 -18.52 5.64
CA PHE A 258 -9.83 -19.10 6.50
C PHE A 258 -9.91 -20.64 6.59
N ASP A 259 -10.67 -21.29 5.72
CA ASP A 259 -10.91 -22.74 5.73
C ASP A 259 -9.72 -23.60 5.23
N GLY A 260 -8.59 -22.94 4.90
CA GLY A 260 -7.37 -23.55 4.38
C GLY A 260 -7.33 -23.68 2.85
N HIS A 261 -8.47 -23.57 2.15
CA HIS A 261 -8.54 -23.56 0.68
C HIS A 261 -8.43 -22.14 0.12
N TRP A 262 -8.90 -21.15 0.87
CA TRP A 262 -8.75 -19.74 0.49
C TRP A 262 -7.35 -19.20 0.84
N PRO A 263 -6.61 -18.62 -0.12
CA PRO A 263 -5.21 -18.25 0.10
C PRO A 263 -5.08 -16.92 0.85
N LEU A 264 -4.05 -16.85 1.70
CA LEU A 264 -3.50 -15.58 2.17
C LEU A 264 -2.50 -15.05 1.14
N VAL A 265 -2.59 -13.75 0.84
CA VAL A 265 -1.78 -13.03 -0.15
C VAL A 265 -1.22 -11.73 0.46
N PRO A 266 -0.21 -11.08 -0.14
CA PRO A 266 0.25 -9.79 0.34
C PRO A 266 -0.83 -8.72 0.15
N HIS A 267 -1.36 -8.22 1.26
CA HIS A 267 -2.42 -7.22 1.34
C HIS A 267 -1.81 -5.81 1.38
N HIS A 268 -2.02 -5.04 0.31
CA HIS A 268 -1.70 -3.61 0.25
C HIS A 268 -2.68 -2.76 1.09
N LYS A 269 -2.24 -2.23 2.25
CA LYS A 269 -3.13 -1.54 3.21
C LYS A 269 -3.55 -0.11 2.83
N ASP A 270 -2.92 0.46 1.82
CA ASP A 270 -3.21 1.82 1.36
C ASP A 270 -3.43 1.91 -0.16
N LEU A 271 -4.17 0.97 -0.73
CA LEU A 271 -4.43 0.97 -2.17
C LEU A 271 -5.50 2.01 -2.48
N ILE A 272 -5.07 3.24 -2.77
CA ILE A 272 -5.95 4.38 -3.10
C ILE A 272 -5.36 5.15 -4.30
N GLU A 273 -6.06 6.17 -4.77
CA GLU A 273 -5.79 6.90 -6.02
C GLU A 273 -4.37 7.52 -6.11
N ASN A 274 -3.72 7.81 -4.97
CA ASN A 274 -2.37 8.38 -4.96
C ASN A 274 -1.26 7.34 -5.19
N ASN A 275 -1.54 6.07 -4.92
CA ASN A 275 -0.57 4.98 -4.95
C ASN A 275 -0.68 4.14 -6.24
N ILE A 276 -1.68 4.41 -7.08
CA ILE A 276 -1.86 3.80 -8.39
C ILE A 276 -1.37 4.79 -9.44
N HIS A 277 -0.36 4.43 -10.24
CA HIS A 277 0.18 5.25 -11.32
C HIS A 277 -0.33 4.78 -12.67
N VAL A 278 -0.65 5.74 -13.54
CA VAL A 278 -1.14 5.52 -14.89
C VAL A 278 -0.41 6.39 -15.90
N ASP A 279 -0.32 5.91 -17.13
CA ASP A 279 0.05 6.74 -18.27
C ASP A 279 -1.17 7.57 -18.69
N PRO A 280 -1.14 8.92 -18.59
CA PRO A 280 -2.29 9.75 -18.92
C PRO A 280 -2.65 9.75 -20.42
N ALA A 281 -1.76 9.29 -21.31
CA ALA A 281 -2.05 9.18 -22.73
C ALA A 281 -2.79 7.88 -23.08
N THR A 282 -2.50 6.79 -22.35
CA THR A 282 -3.05 5.47 -22.67
C THR A 282 -4.05 4.96 -21.64
N GLY A 283 -4.07 5.48 -20.42
CA GLY A 283 -4.87 4.99 -19.31
C GLY A 283 -4.33 3.72 -18.66
N SER A 284 -3.22 3.18 -19.15
CA SER A 284 -2.65 1.93 -18.63
C SER A 284 -2.03 2.17 -17.26
N VAL A 285 -2.20 1.23 -16.32
CA VAL A 285 -1.51 1.26 -15.03
C VAL A 285 -0.03 0.96 -15.27
N THR A 286 0.84 1.87 -14.84
CA THR A 286 2.29 1.75 -15.01
C THR A 286 2.99 1.23 -13.75
N GLY A 287 2.32 1.34 -12.59
CA GLY A 287 2.76 0.68 -11.37
C GLY A 287 1.94 1.07 -10.15
N ILE A 288 2.15 0.34 -9.06
CA ILE A 288 1.56 0.58 -7.74
C ILE A 288 2.70 0.78 -6.74
N CYS A 289 2.61 1.86 -5.96
CA CYS A 289 3.64 2.32 -5.04
C CYS A 289 3.20 2.16 -3.57
N ASP A 290 4.13 2.39 -2.64
CA ASP A 290 3.91 2.42 -1.19
C ASP A 290 3.50 1.08 -0.52
N TRP A 291 4.28 0.05 -0.83
CA TRP A 291 4.10 -1.31 -0.29
C TRP A 291 4.57 -1.52 1.16
N MET A 292 5.03 -0.47 1.86
CA MET A 292 5.68 -0.60 3.18
C MET A 292 4.80 -1.31 4.22
N ASP A 293 3.50 -1.02 4.21
CA ASP A 293 2.55 -1.50 5.21
C ASP A 293 1.90 -2.84 4.87
N THR A 294 2.43 -3.55 3.86
CA THR A 294 1.91 -4.84 3.42
C THR A 294 1.85 -5.85 4.56
N THR A 295 0.72 -6.55 4.68
CA THR A 295 0.57 -7.68 5.60
C THR A 295 -0.01 -8.90 4.90
N ASP A 296 -0.09 -10.03 5.58
CA ASP A 296 -0.94 -11.12 5.10
C ASP A 296 -2.43 -10.71 5.17
N GLY A 297 -3.21 -11.14 4.19
CA GLY A 297 -4.66 -11.01 4.19
C GLY A 297 -5.31 -12.04 3.26
N PRO A 298 -6.56 -12.46 3.51
CA PRO A 298 -7.30 -13.30 2.59
C PRO A 298 -7.38 -12.67 1.20
N PHE A 299 -7.25 -13.49 0.14
CA PHE A 299 -7.41 -13.00 -1.22
C PHE A 299 -8.77 -12.31 -1.42
N GLY A 300 -8.76 -11.16 -2.10
CA GLY A 300 -9.95 -10.38 -2.38
C GLY A 300 -10.24 -9.25 -1.39
N THR A 301 -9.62 -9.22 -0.21
CA THR A 301 -9.91 -8.16 0.79
C THR A 301 -9.47 -6.76 0.38
N THR A 302 -8.66 -6.59 -0.65
CA THR A 302 -8.28 -5.26 -1.17
C THR A 302 -9.13 -4.81 -2.35
N ILE A 303 -9.97 -5.67 -2.94
CA ILE A 303 -10.72 -5.36 -4.17
C ILE A 303 -11.70 -4.20 -3.97
N TRP A 304 -12.11 -3.91 -2.72
CA TRP A 304 -12.96 -2.75 -2.43
C TRP A 304 -12.32 -1.43 -2.88
N SER A 305 -10.99 -1.38 -3.04
CA SER A 305 -10.30 -0.19 -3.53
C SER A 305 -10.62 0.13 -5.00
N LEU A 306 -11.20 -0.78 -5.77
CA LEU A 306 -11.75 -0.46 -7.10
C LEU A 306 -12.70 0.74 -7.00
N ASP A 307 -13.64 0.68 -6.06
CA ASP A 307 -14.62 1.74 -5.88
C ASP A 307 -13.94 3.06 -5.48
N ALA A 308 -12.71 3.02 -4.95
CA ALA A 308 -11.89 4.19 -4.67
C ALA A 308 -11.39 4.91 -5.93
N ILE A 309 -11.45 4.33 -7.14
CA ILE A 309 -11.13 5.06 -8.39
C ILE A 309 -12.37 5.39 -9.25
N LEU A 310 -13.56 4.89 -8.90
CA LEU A 310 -14.80 5.07 -9.68
C LEU A 310 -15.57 6.38 -9.38
N GLY A 311 -14.97 7.31 -8.66
CA GLY A 311 -15.64 8.50 -8.16
C GLY A 311 -14.69 9.40 -7.37
N THR A 312 -15.26 10.45 -6.78
CA THR A 312 -14.56 11.31 -5.83
C THR A 312 -15.27 11.31 -4.49
N ARG A 313 -14.57 11.70 -3.43
CA ARG A 313 -15.19 11.89 -2.12
C ARG A 313 -15.68 13.32 -2.00
N SER A 314 -16.96 13.52 -1.69
CA SER A 314 -17.55 14.86 -1.50
C SER A 314 -17.17 15.47 -0.16
N GLY A 315 -17.38 16.78 0.00
CA GLY A 315 -17.12 17.48 1.27
C GLY A 315 -17.92 16.94 2.46
N SER A 316 -19.02 16.20 2.23
CA SER A 316 -19.76 15.50 3.28
C SER A 316 -19.21 14.11 3.62
N GLY A 317 -18.20 13.65 2.89
CA GLY A 317 -17.56 12.35 3.03
C GLY A 317 -18.18 11.26 2.16
N ARG A 318 -19.33 11.52 1.53
CA ARG A 318 -20.00 10.57 0.64
C ARG A 318 -19.22 10.39 -0.66
N ARG A 319 -19.20 9.18 -1.18
CA ARG A 319 -18.70 8.91 -2.53
C ARG A 319 -19.66 9.48 -3.57
N GLN A 320 -19.14 10.30 -4.47
CA GLN A 320 -19.79 10.78 -5.69
C GLN A 320 -19.22 9.97 -6.85
N TYR A 321 -19.96 8.97 -7.29
CA TYR A 321 -19.54 8.14 -8.40
C TYR A 321 -19.66 8.88 -9.74
N TYR A 322 -18.82 8.50 -10.70
CA TYR A 322 -18.94 9.00 -12.07
C TYR A 322 -20.20 8.46 -12.74
N PRO A 323 -20.81 9.20 -13.69
CA PRO A 323 -22.06 8.77 -14.32
C PRO A 323 -22.03 7.35 -14.93
N ASN A 324 -20.88 6.91 -15.43
CA ASN A 324 -20.67 5.60 -16.06
C ASN A 324 -20.06 4.54 -15.12
N HIS A 325 -20.02 4.79 -13.81
CA HIS A 325 -19.36 3.91 -12.85
C HIS A 325 -19.89 2.46 -12.82
N ASP A 326 -21.18 2.24 -13.08
CA ASP A 326 -21.75 0.88 -13.16
C ASP A 326 -21.15 0.10 -14.33
N ASN A 327 -21.06 0.71 -15.52
CA ASN A 327 -20.39 0.09 -16.68
C ASN A 327 -18.92 -0.20 -16.39
N LEU A 328 -18.24 0.67 -15.63
CA LEU A 328 -16.85 0.44 -15.22
C LEU A 328 -16.74 -0.75 -14.24
N ARG A 329 -17.70 -0.94 -13.33
CA ARG A 329 -17.73 -2.13 -12.47
C ARG A 329 -17.98 -3.40 -13.27
N ASP A 330 -18.93 -3.37 -14.20
CA ASP A 330 -19.23 -4.52 -15.06
C ASP A 330 -17.99 -4.91 -15.88
N LEU A 331 -17.29 -3.91 -16.45
CA LEU A 331 -16.03 -4.12 -17.13
C LEU A 331 -14.97 -4.72 -16.21
N PHE A 332 -14.79 -4.17 -15.01
CA PHE A 332 -13.84 -4.71 -14.03
C PHE A 332 -14.10 -6.18 -13.77
N TRP A 333 -15.35 -6.55 -13.47
CA TRP A 333 -15.68 -7.93 -13.11
C TRP A 333 -15.57 -8.88 -14.30
N ALA A 334 -15.90 -8.43 -15.51
CA ALA A 334 -15.67 -9.20 -16.72
C ALA A 334 -14.17 -9.47 -16.95
N GLU A 335 -13.34 -8.42 -16.85
CA GLU A 335 -11.88 -8.54 -16.99
C GLU A 335 -11.27 -9.38 -15.87
N PHE A 336 -11.75 -9.24 -14.63
CA PHE A 336 -11.27 -10.00 -13.49
C PHE A 336 -11.59 -11.50 -13.65
N ARG A 337 -12.82 -11.84 -14.04
CA ARG A 337 -13.20 -13.23 -14.35
C ARG A 337 -12.35 -13.81 -15.48
N SER A 338 -12.13 -13.03 -16.55
CA SER A 338 -11.26 -13.41 -17.66
C SER A 338 -9.82 -13.66 -17.20
N ALA A 339 -9.26 -12.73 -16.43
CA ALA A 339 -7.89 -12.79 -15.92
C ALA A 339 -7.69 -13.92 -14.91
N ILE A 340 -8.65 -14.19 -14.02
CA ILE A 340 -8.63 -15.35 -13.10
C ILE A 340 -8.70 -16.67 -13.86
N GLY A 341 -9.38 -16.69 -15.01
CA GLY A 341 -9.57 -17.86 -15.84
C GLY A 341 -10.98 -18.44 -15.68
N PRO A 342 -11.72 -18.70 -16.79
CA PRO A 342 -13.10 -19.17 -16.74
C PRO A 342 -13.32 -20.46 -15.96
N SER A 343 -12.32 -21.34 -15.90
CA SER A 343 -12.38 -22.60 -15.13
C SER A 343 -12.35 -22.40 -13.62
N THR A 344 -11.81 -21.26 -13.15
CA THR A 344 -11.69 -20.93 -11.72
C THR A 344 -12.78 -19.95 -11.29
N ALA A 345 -13.14 -19.00 -12.17
CA ALA A 345 -14.12 -17.95 -11.91
C ALA A 345 -15.59 -18.44 -11.90
N SER A 346 -15.86 -19.55 -11.21
CA SER A 346 -17.21 -20.04 -10.92
C SER A 346 -18.00 -19.07 -10.04
N GLU A 347 -19.33 -19.18 -10.03
CA GLU A 347 -20.17 -18.33 -9.17
C GLU A 347 -19.85 -18.50 -7.68
N GLU A 348 -19.54 -19.72 -7.24
CA GLU A 348 -19.14 -19.98 -5.85
C GLU A 348 -17.81 -19.28 -5.51
N PHE A 349 -16.82 -19.36 -6.40
CA PHE A 349 -15.56 -18.62 -6.24
C PHE A 349 -15.81 -17.11 -6.14
N MET A 350 -16.63 -16.58 -7.05
CA MET A 350 -16.93 -15.14 -7.10
C MET A 350 -17.75 -14.69 -5.89
N ALA A 351 -18.61 -15.53 -5.33
CA ALA A 351 -19.30 -15.27 -4.08
C ALA A 351 -18.31 -15.13 -2.91
N VAL A 352 -17.28 -15.99 -2.81
CA VAL A 352 -16.23 -15.85 -1.78
C VAL A 352 -15.39 -14.59 -2.01
N VAL A 353 -15.07 -14.26 -3.27
CA VAL A 353 -14.39 -13.00 -3.60
C VAL A 353 -15.21 -11.80 -3.12
N ASP A 354 -16.52 -11.82 -3.32
CA ASP A 354 -17.39 -10.72 -2.87
C ASP A 354 -17.46 -10.62 -1.35
N VAL A 355 -17.56 -11.74 -0.63
CA VAL A 355 -17.45 -11.75 0.84
C VAL A 355 -16.11 -11.15 1.28
N ALA A 356 -14.99 -11.57 0.68
CA ALA A 356 -13.67 -11.04 1.01
C ALA A 356 -13.57 -9.54 0.78
N ARG A 357 -14.07 -9.07 -0.37
CA ARG A 357 -14.12 -7.65 -0.74
C ARG A 357 -14.90 -6.83 0.28
N GLN A 358 -16.08 -7.31 0.69
CA GLN A 358 -16.91 -6.64 1.69
C GLN A 358 -16.26 -6.66 3.08
N VAL A 359 -15.70 -7.79 3.52
CA VAL A 359 -14.93 -7.86 4.78
C VAL A 359 -13.83 -6.81 4.79
N GLY A 360 -13.04 -6.73 3.71
CA GLY A 360 -11.99 -5.73 3.57
C GLY A 360 -12.50 -4.29 3.66
N LEU A 361 -13.60 -3.98 2.97
CA LEU A 361 -14.22 -2.65 3.00
C LEU A 361 -14.56 -2.21 4.43
N PHE A 362 -15.22 -3.08 5.20
CA PHE A 362 -15.62 -2.80 6.58
C PHE A 362 -14.42 -2.72 7.53
N LEU A 363 -13.43 -3.60 7.39
CA LEU A 363 -12.23 -3.55 8.24
C LEU A 363 -11.39 -2.28 8.02
N ASP A 364 -11.29 -1.82 6.77
CA ASP A 364 -10.45 -0.66 6.43
C ASP A 364 -11.15 0.68 6.65
N ASN A 365 -12.49 0.72 6.59
CA ASN A 365 -13.26 1.98 6.63
C ASN A 365 -14.30 2.04 7.76
N GLY A 366 -14.48 0.97 8.53
CA GLY A 366 -15.42 0.90 9.65
C GLY A 366 -14.89 1.49 10.96
N PHE A 367 -13.62 1.88 11.03
CA PHE A 367 -12.98 2.34 12.25
C PHE A 367 -12.32 3.71 12.10
N VAL A 368 -12.33 4.48 13.19
CA VAL A 368 -11.48 5.66 13.39
C VAL A 368 -10.55 5.47 14.57
N TYR A 369 -9.36 6.07 14.53
CA TYR A 369 -8.45 6.10 15.67
C TYR A 369 -8.97 7.07 16.73
N THR A 370 -9.08 6.58 17.96
CA THR A 370 -9.42 7.39 19.14
C THR A 370 -8.17 7.71 19.98
N SER A 371 -7.12 6.91 19.86
CA SER A 371 -5.77 7.20 20.38
C SER A 371 -4.70 6.50 19.53
N GLU A 372 -3.44 6.45 19.99
CA GLU A 372 -2.34 5.79 19.26
C GLU A 372 -2.52 4.28 19.11
N THR A 373 -3.20 3.64 20.08
CA THR A 373 -3.38 2.18 20.11
C THR A 373 -4.85 1.77 20.14
N THR A 374 -5.77 2.74 20.19
CA THR A 374 -7.21 2.47 20.26
C THR A 374 -7.93 2.99 19.02
N TRP A 375 -8.85 2.17 18.53
CA TRP A 375 -9.79 2.51 17.49
C TRP A 375 -11.21 2.30 18.00
N SER A 376 -12.16 2.93 17.33
CA SER A 376 -13.58 2.75 17.61
C SER A 376 -14.36 2.75 16.30
N PRO A 377 -15.49 2.02 16.24
CA PRO A 377 -16.37 2.07 15.08
C PRO A 377 -16.73 3.51 14.70
N VAL A 378 -16.88 3.77 13.40
CA VAL A 378 -17.28 5.08 12.88
C VAL A 378 -18.66 5.47 13.43
N ALA A 379 -18.79 6.73 13.89
CA ALA A 379 -19.99 7.21 14.57
C ALA A 379 -21.06 7.76 13.60
N GLU A 380 -22.33 7.74 14.01
CA GLU A 380 -23.45 8.35 13.26
C GLU A 380 -23.16 9.82 12.93
N GLY A 381 -23.44 10.21 11.68
CA GLY A 381 -23.19 11.56 11.18
C GLY A 381 -21.72 11.91 10.91
N SER A 382 -20.76 10.98 11.13
CA SER A 382 -19.35 11.26 10.83
C SER A 382 -19.04 11.26 9.33
N TYR A 383 -17.96 11.95 8.97
CA TYR A 383 -17.43 12.00 7.61
C TYR A 383 -17.01 10.61 7.11
N GLU A 384 -16.49 9.77 8.00
CA GLU A 384 -16.07 8.39 7.73
C GLU A 384 -17.26 7.45 7.55
N LEU A 385 -18.31 7.59 8.37
CA LEU A 385 -19.53 6.79 8.20
C LEU A 385 -20.22 7.12 6.88
N ASN A 386 -20.30 8.40 6.48
CA ASN A 386 -20.86 8.79 5.19
C ASN A 386 -20.14 8.12 4.01
N TYR A 387 -18.83 7.91 4.13
CA TYR A 387 -18.05 7.19 3.13
C TYR A 387 -18.37 5.69 3.13
N LEU A 388 -18.27 5.04 4.30
CA LEU A 388 -18.59 3.62 4.43
C LEU A 388 -20.00 3.33 3.92
N GLU A 389 -20.97 4.18 4.24
CA GLU A 389 -22.36 4.07 3.78
C GLU A 389 -22.46 4.13 2.26
N SER A 390 -21.82 5.13 1.62
CA SER A 390 -21.86 5.27 0.15
C SER A 390 -21.18 4.12 -0.60
N MET A 391 -20.20 3.49 0.03
CA MET A 391 -19.52 2.32 -0.52
C MET A 391 -20.38 1.08 -0.30
N SER A 392 -20.72 0.75 0.94
CA SER A 392 -21.45 -0.48 1.30
C SER A 392 -22.89 -0.54 0.77
N LEU A 393 -23.68 0.55 0.86
CA LEU A 393 -25.08 0.53 0.42
C LEU A 393 -25.22 0.67 -1.11
N GLY A 394 -24.30 1.39 -1.76
CA GLY A 394 -24.22 1.44 -3.23
C GLY A 394 -23.96 0.06 -3.82
N LEU A 395 -23.11 -0.74 -3.17
CA LEU A 395 -22.83 -2.12 -3.54
C LEU A 395 -24.03 -3.07 -3.36
N LEU A 396 -24.82 -2.90 -2.31
CA LEU A 396 -26.03 -3.71 -2.11
C LEU A 396 -27.09 -3.45 -3.18
N SER A 397 -27.16 -2.23 -3.74
CA SER A 397 -28.11 -1.91 -4.81
C SER A 397 -27.75 -2.51 -6.17
N SER A 398 -26.47 -2.86 -6.40
CA SER A 398 -25.99 -3.51 -7.63
C SER A 398 -26.09 -5.04 -7.54
N SER A 399 -25.88 -5.64 -6.37
CA SER A 399 -26.06 -7.10 -6.17
C SER A 399 -27.52 -7.58 -6.23
N ILE A 400 -28.51 -6.67 -6.23
CA ILE A 400 -29.94 -7.01 -6.40
C ILE A 400 -30.33 -7.06 -7.90
N ARG A 401 -29.41 -6.73 -8.82
CA ARG A 401 -29.64 -6.77 -10.29
C ARG A 401 -28.93 -7.93 -11.00
N SER A 402 -28.83 -9.09 -10.36
CA SER A 402 -28.46 -10.35 -11.03
C SER A 402 -29.68 -11.23 -11.26
#